data_AF-A0A7Y3GQ56-F1
#
_entry.id   AF-A0A7Y3GQ56-F1
#
_cell.length_a   1.000
_cell.length_b   1.000
_cell.length_c   1.000
_cell.angle_alpha   90.00
_cell.angle_beta   90.00
_cell.angle_gamma   90.00
#
_symmetry.space_group_name_H-M   'P 1'
#
loop_
_entity.id
_entity.type
_entity.pdbx_description
1 polymer ?
#
loop_
_entity_poly.entity_id
_entity_poly.type
_entity_poly.pdbx_seq_one_letter_code
_entity_poly.pdbx_strand_id
1 'polypeptide(L)'
;CKSFVKTIASNVINHGLPDGVVLNVNIPKLKKSDIKGIKVCRQARANWKEEFDKRTNPMGREYYWLTGKFVNMDHGEDTDEWALEHGYISLVPVQFDLTAHHTIQSLNTWDLND
;
A
#
# COMPACT_ATOMS: atom_id res chain seq x y z
N CYS A 1 7.73 -17.69 3.05
CA CYS A 1 8.22 -16.35 2.68
C CYS A 1 9.76 -16.21 2.62
N LYS A 2 10.55 -16.79 3.55
CA LYS A 2 12.02 -16.53 3.67
C LYS A 2 12.81 -16.47 2.35
N SER A 3 12.59 -17.41 1.43
CA SER A 3 13.30 -17.41 0.13
C SER A 3 12.98 -16.19 -0.74
N PHE A 4 11.73 -15.73 -0.74
CA PHE A 4 11.31 -14.56 -1.51
C PHE A 4 11.87 -13.27 -0.91
N VAL A 5 11.83 -13.16 0.43
CA VAL A 5 12.44 -12.01 1.14
C VAL A 5 13.93 -11.92 0.84
N LYS A 6 14.65 -13.05 0.91
CA LYS A 6 16.08 -13.10 0.53
C LYS A 6 16.29 -12.65 -0.92
N THR A 7 15.47 -13.14 -1.84
CA THR A 7 15.55 -12.77 -3.26
C THR A 7 15.38 -11.26 -3.46
N ILE A 8 14.36 -10.66 -2.85
CA ILE A 8 14.10 -9.22 -2.96
C ILE A 8 15.25 -8.41 -2.35
N ALA A 9 15.63 -8.73 -1.11
CA ALA A 9 16.70 -8.01 -0.41
C ALA A 9 18.05 -8.12 -1.13
N SER A 10 18.43 -9.31 -1.63
CA SER A 10 19.66 -9.46 -2.40
C SER A 10 19.64 -8.67 -3.71
N ASN A 11 18.49 -8.58 -4.39
CA ASN A 11 18.39 -7.76 -5.61
C ASN A 11 18.55 -6.26 -5.29
N VAL A 12 17.97 -5.78 -4.18
CA VAL A 12 18.16 -4.40 -3.71
C VAL A 12 19.62 -4.12 -3.37
N ILE A 13 20.30 -5.03 -2.68
CA ILE A 13 21.73 -4.88 -2.36
C ILE A 13 22.59 -4.82 -3.62
N ASN A 14 22.28 -5.66 -4.63
CA ASN A 14 23.10 -5.77 -5.83
C ASN A 14 22.89 -4.63 -6.83
N HIS A 15 21.67 -4.09 -6.94
CA HIS A 15 21.32 -3.08 -7.95
C HIS A 15 21.11 -1.68 -7.35
N GLY A 16 20.95 -1.58 -6.04
CA GLY A 16 20.52 -0.36 -5.37
C GLY A 16 19.03 -0.08 -5.54
N LEU A 17 18.58 1.00 -4.91
CA LEU A 17 17.30 1.66 -5.16
C LEU A 17 17.57 3.15 -5.37
N PRO A 18 16.75 3.86 -6.15
CA PRO A 18 16.82 5.31 -6.22
C PRO A 18 16.66 5.94 -4.84
N ASP A 19 17.30 7.09 -4.62
CA ASP A 19 17.17 7.83 -3.37
C ASP A 19 15.71 8.17 -3.06
N GLY A 20 15.31 7.94 -1.82
CA GLY A 20 13.96 8.19 -1.34
C GLY A 20 12.90 7.17 -1.77
N VAL A 21 13.28 6.10 -2.47
CA VAL A 21 12.39 4.99 -2.82
C VAL A 21 12.56 3.83 -1.84
N VAL A 22 11.44 3.30 -1.36
CA VAL A 22 11.39 2.05 -0.57
C VAL A 22 10.42 1.07 -1.21
N LEU A 23 10.59 -0.23 -0.93
CA LEU A 23 9.70 -1.27 -1.44
C LEU A 23 8.70 -1.69 -0.37
N ASN A 24 7.41 -1.47 -0.64
CA ASN A 24 6.32 -2.08 0.12
C ASN A 24 6.06 -3.48 -0.45
N VAL A 25 6.12 -4.51 0.40
CA VAL A 25 6.02 -5.91 -0.03
C VAL A 25 4.98 -6.64 0.80
N ASN A 26 3.97 -7.21 0.13
CA ASN A 26 2.98 -8.08 0.77
C ASN A 26 3.08 -9.50 0.21
N ILE A 27 3.05 -10.49 1.09
CA ILE A 27 3.16 -11.91 0.72
C ILE A 27 1.83 -12.59 1.04
N PRO A 28 1.15 -13.21 0.06
CA PRO A 28 -0.13 -13.83 0.29
C PRO A 28 0.02 -15.04 1.22
N LYS A 29 -1.02 -15.33 2.00
CA LYS A 29 -1.06 -16.44 2.97
C LYS A 29 -1.30 -17.78 2.26
N LEU A 30 -0.39 -18.15 1.37
CA LEU A 30 -0.42 -19.37 0.56
C LEU A 30 0.79 -20.26 0.85
N LYS A 31 0.69 -21.56 0.51
CA LYS A 31 1.87 -22.44 0.51
C LYS A 31 2.85 -21.93 -0.55
N LYS A 32 4.14 -22.19 -0.32
CA LYS A 32 5.19 -21.74 -1.24
C LYS A 32 4.99 -22.25 -2.68
N SER A 33 4.46 -23.47 -2.83
CA SER A 33 4.13 -24.08 -4.13
C SER A 33 3.05 -23.33 -4.91
N ASP A 34 2.17 -22.62 -4.20
CA ASP A 34 0.97 -22.02 -4.76
C ASP A 34 1.17 -20.52 -5.07
N ILE A 35 2.31 -19.95 -4.64
CA ILE A 35 2.70 -18.59 -4.96
C ILE A 35 3.21 -18.55 -6.40
N LYS A 36 2.54 -17.77 -7.26
CA LYS A 36 2.83 -17.68 -8.70
C LYS A 36 4.09 -16.88 -9.03
N GLY A 37 4.58 -16.07 -8.10
CA GLY A 37 5.79 -15.27 -8.26
C GLY A 37 5.71 -13.93 -7.54
N ILE A 38 6.63 -13.03 -7.90
CA ILE A 38 6.66 -11.63 -7.45
C ILE A 38 6.18 -10.77 -8.62
N LYS A 39 5.25 -9.84 -8.36
CA LYS A 39 4.74 -8.89 -9.36
C LYS A 39 5.01 -7.47 -8.87
N VAL A 40 5.62 -6.66 -9.73
CA VAL A 40 5.74 -5.21 -9.49
C VAL A 40 4.38 -4.59 -9.72
N CYS A 41 3.92 -3.80 -8.75
CA CYS A 41 2.57 -3.25 -8.70
C CYS A 41 2.62 -1.75 -8.41
N ARG A 42 1.54 -1.05 -8.74
CA ARG A 42 1.21 0.25 -8.11
C ARG A 42 0.30 0.02 -6.91
N GLN A 43 0.23 1.02 -6.01
CA GLN A 43 -0.71 1.00 -4.90
C GLN A 43 -2.16 1.07 -5.41
N ALA A 44 -3.03 0.19 -4.91
CA ALA A 44 -4.45 0.22 -5.21
C ALA A 44 -5.11 1.50 -4.66
N ARG A 45 -6.09 2.03 -5.41
CA ARG A 45 -7.01 3.03 -4.90
C ARG A 45 -8.07 2.35 -4.01
N ALA A 46 -7.76 2.23 -2.73
CA ALA A 46 -8.66 1.63 -1.74
C ALA A 46 -8.67 2.42 -0.44
N ASN A 47 -9.76 2.32 0.32
CA ASN A 47 -9.87 2.93 1.64
C ASN A 47 -10.70 2.07 2.59
N TRP A 48 -10.43 2.21 3.89
CA TRP A 48 -11.32 1.70 4.92
C TRP A 48 -12.48 2.67 5.07
N LYS A 49 -13.71 2.19 4.86
CA LYS A 49 -14.92 2.90 5.26
C LYS A 49 -15.11 2.64 6.75
N GLU A 50 -14.72 3.62 7.54
CA GLU A 50 -14.70 3.55 9.01
C GLU A 50 -16.11 3.44 9.58
N GLU A 51 -16.26 2.61 10.61
CA GLU A 51 -17.44 2.48 11.44
C GLU A 51 -16.98 2.54 12.91
N PHE A 52 -17.81 3.06 13.81
CA PHE A 52 -17.48 3.15 15.24
C PHE A 52 -18.47 2.34 16.05
N ASP A 53 -17.99 1.24 16.63
CA ASP A 53 -18.79 0.39 17.51
C ASP A 53 -18.70 0.92 18.95
N LYS A 54 -19.78 1.57 19.40
CA LYS A 54 -19.91 2.15 20.72
C LYS A 54 -20.17 1.06 21.76
N ARG A 55 -19.34 1.03 22.80
CA ARG A 55 -19.45 0.09 23.92
C ARG A 55 -19.34 0.79 25.25
N THR A 56 -19.81 0.13 26.29
CA THR A 56 -19.68 0.60 27.68
C THR A 56 -18.79 -0.39 28.43
N ASN A 57 -17.77 0.12 29.12
CA ASN A 57 -16.89 -0.72 29.92
C ASN A 57 -17.57 -1.07 31.28
N PRO A 58 -17.01 -2.03 32.05
CA PRO A 58 -17.59 -2.42 33.34
C PRO A 58 -17.68 -1.28 34.38
N MET A 59 -16.92 -0.20 34.19
CA MET A 59 -16.96 1.00 35.04
C MET A 59 -18.01 2.03 34.57
N GLY A 60 -18.84 1.69 33.59
CA GLY A 60 -19.87 2.58 33.05
C GLY A 60 -19.36 3.64 32.08
N ARG A 61 -18.09 3.61 31.66
CA ARG A 61 -17.51 4.58 30.71
C ARG A 61 -17.69 4.10 29.27
N GLU A 62 -18.10 5.01 28.40
CA GLU A 62 -18.21 4.75 26.97
C GLU A 62 -16.82 4.68 26.32
N TYR A 63 -16.68 3.80 25.34
CA TYR A 63 -15.51 3.70 24.47
C TYR A 63 -15.96 3.22 23.09
N TYR A 64 -15.15 3.49 22.07
CA TYR A 64 -15.49 3.22 20.68
C TYR A 64 -14.40 2.35 20.07
N TRP A 65 -14.79 1.24 19.46
CA TRP A 65 -13.90 0.48 18.59
C TRP A 65 -13.96 1.07 17.20
N LEU A 66 -12.81 1.44 16.66
CA LEU A 66 -12.69 1.69 15.22
C LEU A 66 -12.83 0.35 14.51
N THR A 67 -13.93 0.19 13.80
CA THR A 67 -14.21 -0.90 12.88
C THR A 67 -14.32 -0.32 11.47
N GLY A 68 -14.71 -1.14 10.51
CA GLY A 68 -14.97 -0.67 9.17
C GLY A 68 -14.91 -1.79 8.16
N LYS A 69 -15.09 -1.42 6.90
CA LYS A 69 -14.97 -2.33 5.76
C LYS A 69 -13.94 -1.79 4.80
N PHE A 70 -13.05 -2.65 4.33
CA PHE A 70 -12.15 -2.32 3.25
C PHE A 70 -12.96 -2.20 1.95
N VAL A 71 -12.81 -1.08 1.24
CA VAL A 71 -13.45 -0.81 -0.04
C VAL A 71 -12.34 -0.62 -1.07
N ASN A 72 -12.23 -1.58 -1.99
CA ASN A 72 -11.36 -1.46 -3.14
C ASN A 72 -12.11 -0.76 -4.28
N MET A 73 -11.66 0.44 -4.67
CA MET A 73 -12.22 1.21 -5.78
C MET A 73 -11.41 1.00 -7.07
N ASP A 74 -10.39 0.15 -7.02
CA ASP A 74 -9.50 -0.14 -8.12
C ASP A 74 -9.88 -1.47 -8.78
N HIS A 75 -9.88 -1.47 -10.11
CA HIS A 75 -10.18 -2.66 -10.91
C HIS A 75 -9.00 -3.02 -11.82
N GLY A 76 -7.83 -2.41 -11.60
CA GLY A 76 -6.61 -2.69 -12.35
C GLY A 76 -5.93 -3.98 -11.91
N GLU A 77 -5.41 -4.72 -12.90
CA GLU A 77 -4.63 -5.95 -12.70
C GLU A 77 -3.14 -5.66 -12.36
N ASP A 78 -2.78 -4.39 -12.29
CA ASP A 78 -1.45 -3.88 -11.94
C ASP A 78 -1.35 -3.42 -10.48
N THR A 79 -2.39 -3.64 -9.68
CA THR A 79 -2.45 -3.26 -8.27
C THR A 79 -1.88 -4.31 -7.33
N ASP A 80 -1.48 -3.87 -6.14
CA ASP A 80 -1.05 -4.72 -5.04
C ASP A 80 -2.16 -5.65 -4.53
N GLU A 81 -3.37 -5.14 -4.35
CA GLU A 81 -4.54 -5.94 -3.94
C GLU A 81 -4.85 -7.04 -4.97
N TRP A 82 -4.91 -6.70 -6.27
CA TRP A 82 -5.16 -7.70 -7.30
C TRP A 82 -4.06 -8.77 -7.31
N ALA A 83 -2.80 -8.38 -7.20
CA ALA A 83 -1.68 -9.33 -7.16
C ALA A 83 -1.82 -10.32 -6.00
N LEU A 84 -2.18 -9.84 -4.80
CA LEU A 84 -2.39 -10.69 -3.63
C LEU A 84 -3.57 -11.66 -3.83
N GLU A 85 -4.73 -11.16 -4.30
CA GLU A 85 -5.91 -11.98 -4.58
C GLU A 85 -5.62 -13.07 -5.62
N HIS A 86 -4.73 -12.81 -6.57
CA HIS A 86 -4.37 -13.74 -7.65
C HIS A 86 -3.17 -14.64 -7.34
N GLY A 87 -2.65 -14.61 -6.09
CA GLY A 87 -1.60 -15.51 -5.62
C GLY A 87 -0.17 -15.06 -5.95
N TYR A 88 0.03 -13.79 -6.25
CA TYR A 88 1.35 -13.17 -6.40
C TYR A 88 1.77 -12.46 -5.11
N ILE A 89 3.09 -12.36 -4.90
CA ILE A 89 3.66 -11.40 -3.95
C ILE A 89 3.59 -10.03 -4.61
N SER A 90 2.96 -9.05 -3.96
CA SER A 90 2.97 -7.67 -4.45
C SER A 90 4.22 -6.94 -3.99
N LEU A 91 4.84 -6.19 -4.91
CA LEU A 91 6.02 -5.38 -4.67
C LEU A 91 5.77 -3.99 -5.27
N VAL A 92 5.52 -3.00 -4.40
CA VAL A 92 5.19 -1.63 -4.80
C VAL A 92 6.36 -0.72 -4.46
N PRO A 93 7.01 -0.06 -5.43
CA PRO A 93 7.93 1.02 -5.14
C PRO A 93 7.14 2.22 -4.64
N VAL A 94 7.42 2.67 -3.42
CA VAL A 94 6.79 3.83 -2.80
C VAL A 94 7.83 4.89 -2.45
N GLN A 95 7.36 6.13 -2.36
CA GLN A 95 8.15 7.29 -1.97
C GLN A 95 7.50 7.96 -0.76
N PHE A 96 8.28 8.65 0.06
CA PHE A 96 7.76 9.40 1.22
C PHE A 96 7.49 10.88 0.91
N ASP A 97 8.06 11.41 -0.17
CA ASP A 97 7.76 12.76 -0.62
C ASP A 97 6.39 12.76 -1.34
N LEU A 98 5.40 13.37 -0.68
CA LEU A 98 4.04 13.49 -1.17
C LEU A 98 3.81 14.78 -1.96
N THR A 99 4.84 15.61 -2.13
CA THR A 99 4.75 16.81 -2.95
C THR A 99 4.43 16.42 -4.39
N ALA A 100 3.32 16.94 -4.90
CA ALA A 100 2.93 16.75 -6.30
C ALA A 100 3.80 17.65 -7.20
N HIS A 101 5.10 17.37 -7.33
CA HIS A 101 6.07 18.23 -8.05
C HIS A 101 5.60 18.61 -9.47
N HIS A 102 4.88 17.71 -10.14
CA HIS A 102 4.31 17.93 -11.47
C HIS A 102 3.25 19.06 -11.52
N THR A 103 2.63 19.43 -10.40
CA THR A 103 1.62 20.50 -10.33
C THR A 103 2.22 21.87 -10.02
N ILE A 104 3.45 21.93 -9.48
CA ILE A 104 4.08 23.19 -9.02
C ILE A 104 4.12 24.23 -10.14
N GLN A 105 4.56 23.84 -11.34
CA GLN A 105 4.64 24.76 -12.48
C GLN A 105 3.26 25.32 -12.85
N SER A 106 2.21 24.50 -12.79
CA SER A 106 0.84 24.93 -13.08
C SER A 106 0.34 25.93 -12.04
N LEU A 107 0.54 25.65 -10.75
CA LEU A 107 0.11 26.53 -9.66
C LEU A 107 0.84 27.89 -9.66
N ASN A 108 2.10 27.92 -10.08
CA ASN A 108 2.87 29.17 -10.21
C ASN A 108 2.36 30.10 -11.33
N THR A 109 1.43 29.66 -12.18
CA THR A 109 0.78 30.53 -13.18
C THR A 109 -0.45 31.25 -12.66
N TRP A 110 -0.90 30.94 -11.44
CA TRP A 110 -2.07 31.56 -10.84
C TRP A 110 -1.70 32.90 -10.23
N ASP A 111 -2.60 33.88 -10.31
CA ASP A 111 -2.47 35.08 -9.49
C ASP A 111 -2.98 34.79 -8.08
N LEU A 112 -2.05 34.50 -7.18
CA LEU A 112 -2.35 34.11 -5.80
C LEU A 112 -2.34 35.30 -4.84
N ASN A 113 -1.97 36.50 -5.30
CA ASN A 113 -1.77 37.68 -4.44
C ASN A 113 -2.67 38.87 -4.81
N ASP A 114 -3.66 38.64 -5.69
CA ASP A 114 -4.71 39.61 -6.02
C ASP A 114 -5.81 39.70 -4.95
#